data_AF-A0AAN8XE98-F1
#
_entry.id   AF-A0AAN8XE98-F1
#
_cell.length_a   1.000
_cell.length_b   1.000
_cell.length_c   1.000
_cell.angle_alpha   90.00
_cell.angle_beta   90.00
_cell.angle_gamma   90.00
#
_symmetry.space_group_name_H-M   'P 1'
#
loop_
_entity.id
_entity.type
_entity.pdbx_description
1 polymer ?
#
loop_
_entity_poly.entity_id
_entity_poly.type
_entity_poly.pdbx_seq_one_letter_code
_entity_poly.pdbx_strand_id
1 'polypeptide(L)'
;MDDKEDEDAEKGEVVVKRSSKRKLSLEEYENILNKRHAALTPFRNETINRWYEKTKLLSKSRGLNKFGGFEVSALQQLENVLNNKMQLIQRTQLTGVTRGTSYHKLGQCDTNANGEEAESFDPEIFDDGDFYSRALEEMVKSKISFSDDMMDVSKKWIEIQKLRKKAKRKVDTRASKGRKLKYEIRESVT
;
A
#
# COMPACT_ATOMS: atom_id res chain seq x y z
N MET A 1 -8.35 -4.08 74.14
CA MET A 1 -7.60 -5.20 74.74
C MET A 1 -7.82 -6.39 73.80
N ASP A 2 -7.47 -6.28 72.51
CA ASP A 2 -6.10 -6.23 71.95
C ASP A 2 -5.43 -7.61 72.19
N ASP A 3 -4.99 -8.39 71.20
CA ASP A 3 -4.36 -8.05 69.93
C ASP A 3 -4.62 -9.13 68.85
N LYS A 4 -4.67 -8.68 67.59
CA LYS A 4 -4.60 -9.49 66.37
C LYS A 4 -3.13 -9.68 65.99
N GLU A 5 -2.70 -10.92 65.76
CA GLU A 5 -1.44 -11.20 65.06
C GLU A 5 -1.71 -11.14 63.56
N ASP A 6 -1.24 -10.06 62.92
CA ASP A 6 -1.18 -9.90 61.47
C ASP A 6 0.07 -10.63 60.93
N GLU A 7 -0.12 -11.65 60.11
CA GLU A 7 0.93 -12.24 59.27
C GLU A 7 1.30 -11.26 58.14
N ASP A 8 2.39 -10.52 58.32
CA ASP A 8 2.98 -9.67 57.29
C ASP A 8 3.57 -10.52 56.15
N ALA A 9 2.81 -10.60 55.06
CA ALA A 9 3.26 -11.14 53.78
C ALA A 9 4.37 -10.27 53.19
N GLU A 10 5.61 -10.74 53.32
CA GLU A 10 6.82 -10.17 52.72
C GLU A 10 6.69 -10.18 51.17
N LYS A 11 6.27 -9.05 50.59
CA LYS A 11 6.29 -8.83 49.14
C LYS A 11 7.74 -8.69 48.68
N GLY A 12 8.33 -9.82 48.26
CA GLY A 12 9.58 -9.87 47.53
C GLY A 12 9.50 -9.01 46.27
N GLU A 13 10.20 -7.87 46.30
CA GLU A 13 10.38 -6.97 45.18
C GLU A 13 11.22 -7.69 44.11
N VAL A 14 10.59 -8.08 42.99
CA VAL A 14 11.28 -8.72 41.87
C VAL A 14 12.14 -7.67 41.17
N VAL A 15 13.38 -7.52 41.64
CA VAL A 15 14.41 -6.72 41.01
C VAL A 15 14.72 -7.32 39.64
N VAL A 16 14.11 -6.76 38.60
CA VAL A 16 14.47 -7.05 37.20
C VAL A 16 15.88 -6.49 36.96
N LYS A 17 16.90 -7.32 37.22
CA LYS A 17 18.28 -7.06 36.82
C LYS A 17 18.31 -6.87 35.30
N ARG A 18 18.36 -5.61 34.85
CA ARG A 18 18.65 -5.28 33.45
C ARG A 18 20.07 -5.75 33.17
N SER A 19 20.20 -6.88 32.49
CA SER A 19 21.49 -7.39 32.04
C SER A 19 22.17 -6.33 31.19
N SER A 20 23.48 -6.16 31.39
CA SER A 20 24.31 -5.25 30.59
C SER A 20 24.06 -5.54 29.11
N LYS A 21 23.94 -4.48 28.30
CA LYS A 21 23.61 -4.55 26.87
C LYS A 21 24.72 -5.28 26.10
N ARG A 22 24.75 -6.60 26.19
CA ARG A 22 25.48 -7.45 25.26
C ARG A 22 24.85 -7.22 23.89
N LYS A 23 25.68 -6.94 22.89
CA LYS A 23 25.22 -6.89 21.50
C LYS A 23 24.77 -8.32 21.16
N LEU A 24 23.46 -8.52 21.04
CA LEU A 24 22.89 -9.80 20.64
C LEU A 24 23.38 -10.15 19.23
N SER A 25 23.59 -11.44 18.97
CA SER A 25 23.91 -11.91 17.62
C SER A 25 22.70 -11.73 16.69
N LEU A 26 22.93 -11.75 15.37
CA LEU A 26 21.85 -11.67 14.38
C LEU A 26 20.81 -12.78 14.59
N GLU A 27 21.27 -13.99 14.88
CA GLU A 27 20.44 -15.18 15.13
C GLU A 27 19.60 -15.03 16.41
N GLU A 28 20.16 -14.42 17.46
CA GLU A 28 19.41 -14.11 18.67
C GLU A 28 18.29 -13.10 18.42
N TYR A 29 18.54 -12.08 17.59
CA TYR A 29 17.49 -11.14 17.17
C TYR A 29 16.39 -11.82 16.37
N GLU A 30 16.75 -12.68 15.41
CA GLU A 30 15.79 -13.45 14.63
C GLU A 30 14.89 -14.31 15.53
N ASN A 31 15.49 -15.01 16.49
CA ASN A 31 14.76 -15.82 17.46
C ASN A 31 13.80 -15.00 18.33
N ILE A 32 14.22 -13.83 18.79
CA ILE A 32 13.36 -12.92 19.57
C ILE A 32 12.19 -12.42 18.72
N LEU A 33 12.45 -12.03 17.47
CA LEU A 33 11.40 -11.56 16.54
C LEU A 33 10.40 -12.66 16.23
N ASN A 34 10.87 -13.88 15.97
CA ASN A 34 10.02 -15.03 15.70
C ASN A 34 9.12 -15.37 16.90
N LYS A 35 9.67 -15.38 18.12
CA LYS A 35 8.88 -15.58 19.35
C LYS A 35 7.79 -14.52 19.51
N ARG A 36 8.11 -13.25 19.29
CA ARG A 36 7.12 -12.16 19.37
C ARG A 36 6.07 -12.25 18.27
N HIS A 37 6.48 -12.62 17.06
CA HIS A 37 5.55 -12.81 15.94
C HIS A 37 4.57 -13.94 16.20
N ALA A 38 5.07 -15.08 16.72
CA ALA A 38 4.23 -16.21 17.11
C ALA A 38 3.23 -15.82 18.21
N ALA A 39 3.68 -15.08 19.23
CA ALA A 39 2.80 -14.58 20.30
C ALA A 39 1.72 -13.61 19.80
N LEU A 40 2.02 -12.79 18.77
CA LEU A 40 1.08 -11.82 18.20
C LEU A 40 0.10 -12.44 17.19
N THR A 41 0.46 -13.57 16.59
CA THR A 41 -0.33 -14.26 15.56
C THR A 41 -1.80 -14.51 15.96
N PRO A 42 -2.13 -15.06 17.15
CA PRO A 42 -3.53 -15.29 17.53
C PRO A 42 -4.32 -13.98 17.63
N PHE A 43 -3.75 -12.94 18.27
CA PHE A 43 -4.40 -11.64 18.40
C PHE A 43 -4.66 -10.97 17.04
N ARG A 44 -3.68 -11.05 16.13
CA ARG A 44 -3.80 -10.56 14.75
C ARG A 44 -4.97 -11.25 14.05
N ASN A 45 -4.99 -12.59 14.10
CA ASN A 45 -5.99 -13.39 13.40
C ASN A 45 -7.41 -13.13 13.94
N GLU A 46 -7.56 -13.03 15.27
CA GLU A 46 -8.84 -12.70 15.90
C GLU A 46 -9.33 -11.31 15.50
N THR A 47 -8.44 -10.31 15.51
CA THR A 47 -8.77 -8.93 15.13
C THR A 47 -9.23 -8.83 13.69
N ILE A 48 -8.52 -9.51 12.77
CA ILE A 48 -8.88 -9.53 11.34
C ILE A 48 -10.25 -10.18 11.15
N ASN A 49 -10.50 -11.34 11.77
CA ASN A 49 -11.79 -12.01 11.68
C ASN A 49 -12.92 -11.14 12.23
N ARG A 50 -12.73 -10.53 13.41
CA ARG A 50 -13.71 -9.64 14.03
C ARG A 50 -14.11 -8.48 13.10
N TRP A 51 -13.15 -7.84 12.45
CA TRP A 51 -13.45 -6.74 11.53
C TRP A 51 -14.05 -7.20 10.21
N TYR A 52 -13.60 -8.36 9.71
CA TYR A 52 -14.18 -8.98 8.52
C TYR A 52 -15.65 -9.34 8.74
N GLU A 53 -15.99 -9.98 9.86
CA GLU A 53 -17.36 -10.34 10.22
C GLU A 53 -18.24 -9.09 10.38
N LYS A 54 -17.76 -8.05 11.07
CA LYS A 54 -18.48 -6.77 11.20
C LYS A 54 -18.79 -6.17 9.83
N THR A 55 -17.80 -6.16 8.94
CA THR A 55 -17.96 -5.61 7.59
C THR A 55 -18.92 -6.45 6.76
N LYS A 56 -18.82 -7.79 6.87
CA LYS A 56 -19.71 -8.73 6.18
C LYS A 56 -21.16 -8.60 6.65
N LEU A 57 -21.40 -8.46 7.95
CA LEU A 57 -22.74 -8.25 8.51
C LEU A 57 -23.34 -6.93 8.01
N LEU A 58 -22.56 -5.86 8.03
CA LEU A 58 -22.98 -4.56 7.49
C LEU A 58 -23.28 -4.64 6.00
N SER A 59 -22.45 -5.36 5.24
CA SER A 59 -22.60 -5.56 3.81
C SER A 59 -23.86 -6.37 3.46
N LYS A 60 -24.14 -7.44 4.21
CA LYS A 60 -25.39 -8.21 4.10
C LYS A 60 -26.62 -7.37 4.42
N SER A 61 -26.57 -6.59 5.51
CA SER A 61 -27.68 -5.72 5.94
C SER A 61 -28.03 -4.65 4.90
N ARG A 62 -27.04 -4.18 4.12
CA ARG A 62 -27.24 -3.20 3.04
C ARG A 62 -27.49 -3.83 1.66
N GLY A 63 -27.67 -5.15 1.57
CA GLY A 63 -27.87 -5.85 0.29
C GLY A 63 -26.67 -5.81 -0.66
N LEU A 64 -25.48 -5.53 -0.12
CA LEU A 64 -24.26 -5.24 -0.86
C LEU A 64 -23.51 -6.53 -1.28
N ASN A 65 -23.70 -7.64 -0.55
CA ASN A 65 -23.11 -8.95 -0.86
C ASN A 65 -24.09 -9.87 -1.58
N LYS A 66 -24.35 -9.62 -2.88
CA LYS A 66 -25.13 -10.54 -3.73
C LYS A 66 -24.36 -11.84 -4.09
N PHE A 67 -23.05 -11.92 -3.81
CA PHE A 67 -22.18 -13.07 -4.11
C PHE A 67 -21.59 -13.76 -2.85
N GLY A 68 -22.21 -13.57 -1.68
CA GLY A 68 -21.66 -14.01 -0.39
C GLY A 68 -21.50 -15.53 -0.16
N GLY A 69 -21.88 -16.36 -1.13
CA GLY A 69 -21.81 -17.83 -1.07
C GLY A 69 -20.46 -18.44 -1.43
N PHE A 70 -19.55 -17.69 -2.07
CA PHE A 70 -18.22 -18.16 -2.50
C PHE A 70 -17.05 -17.45 -1.78
N GLU A 71 -17.35 -16.69 -0.73
CA GLU A 71 -16.36 -15.85 -0.05
C GLU A 71 -15.47 -16.69 0.88
N VAL A 72 -14.22 -16.87 0.48
CA VAL A 72 -13.11 -17.41 1.29
C VAL A 72 -12.92 -16.53 2.56
N SER A 73 -12.50 -17.13 3.69
CA SER A 73 -12.24 -16.36 4.92
C SER A 73 -11.15 -15.29 4.70
N ALA A 74 -11.22 -14.15 5.39
CA ALA A 74 -10.21 -13.09 5.24
C ALA A 74 -8.78 -13.60 5.51
N LEU A 75 -8.62 -14.53 6.46
CA LEU A 75 -7.33 -15.15 6.75
C LEU A 75 -6.83 -16.02 5.60
N GLN A 76 -7.71 -16.83 5.01
CA GLN A 76 -7.34 -17.69 3.89
C GLN A 76 -7.11 -16.87 2.60
N GLN A 77 -7.81 -15.74 2.42
CA GLN A 77 -7.47 -14.78 1.37
C GLN A 77 -6.08 -14.20 1.58
N LEU A 78 -5.74 -13.80 2.81
CA LEU A 78 -4.40 -13.32 3.15
C LEU A 78 -3.34 -14.39 2.90
N GLU A 79 -3.58 -15.63 3.32
CA GLU A 79 -2.67 -16.75 3.08
C GLU A 79 -2.46 -17.00 1.60
N ASN A 80 -3.53 -17.03 0.80
CA ASN A 80 -3.43 -17.20 -0.65
C ASN A 80 -2.62 -16.09 -1.32
N VAL A 81 -2.78 -14.84 -0.88
CA VAL A 81 -1.99 -13.70 -1.37
C VAL A 81 -0.53 -13.83 -0.95
N LEU A 82 -0.28 -14.20 0.31
CA LEU A 82 1.07 -14.33 0.88
C LEU A 82 1.82 -15.56 0.33
N ASN A 83 1.12 -16.61 -0.09
CA ASN A 83 1.71 -17.77 -0.76
C ASN A 83 2.49 -17.36 -2.02
N ASN A 84 2.13 -16.24 -2.65
CA ASN A 84 2.83 -15.70 -3.80
C ASN A 84 3.65 -14.44 -3.47
N LYS A 85 4.40 -14.47 -2.36
CA LYS A 85 5.23 -13.34 -1.89
C LYS A 85 6.23 -12.86 -2.94
N MET A 86 6.83 -13.77 -3.70
CA MET A 86 7.83 -13.41 -4.72
C MET A 86 7.24 -12.54 -5.83
N GLN A 87 6.06 -12.89 -6.33
CA GLN A 87 5.37 -12.08 -7.34
C GLN A 87 4.95 -10.73 -6.76
N LEU A 88 4.55 -10.68 -5.49
CA LEU A 88 4.21 -9.41 -4.83
C LEU A 88 5.41 -8.47 -4.76
N ILE A 89 6.59 -9.00 -4.40
CA ILE A 89 7.85 -8.24 -4.36
C ILE A 89 8.23 -7.76 -5.77
N GLN A 90 8.20 -8.65 -6.77
CA GLN A 90 8.50 -8.30 -8.16
C GLN A 90 7.58 -7.19 -8.68
N ARG A 91 6.29 -7.23 -8.31
CA ARG A 91 5.38 -6.13 -8.62
C ARG A 91 5.86 -4.84 -7.98
N THR A 92 6.29 -4.81 -6.73
CA THR A 92 6.79 -3.55 -6.13
C THR A 92 8.12 -3.06 -6.73
N GLN A 93 8.91 -3.96 -7.31
CA GLN A 93 10.24 -3.67 -7.88
C GLN A 93 10.22 -3.38 -9.39
N LEU A 94 9.05 -3.36 -10.00
CA LEU A 94 8.91 -3.17 -11.45
C LEU A 94 9.25 -1.71 -11.84
N THR A 95 10.27 -1.56 -12.67
CA THR A 95 10.70 -0.30 -13.28
C THR A 95 10.38 -0.26 -14.76
N GLY A 96 9.71 0.81 -15.21
CA GLY A 96 9.38 1.00 -16.62
C GLY A 96 8.26 2.01 -16.90
N VAL A 97 8.12 2.38 -18.18
CA VAL A 97 7.11 3.34 -18.68
C VAL A 97 5.67 2.83 -18.47
N THR A 98 5.47 1.51 -18.37
CA THR A 98 4.17 0.87 -18.12
C THR A 98 3.46 1.41 -16.88
N ARG A 99 4.19 1.91 -15.87
CA ARG A 99 3.62 2.56 -14.67
C ARG A 99 3.47 4.07 -14.75
N GLY A 100 3.98 4.71 -15.79
CA GLY A 100 3.96 6.16 -15.96
C GLY A 100 4.89 6.93 -15.02
N THR A 101 5.67 6.25 -14.18
CA THR A 101 6.70 6.80 -13.30
C THR A 101 8.07 6.35 -13.79
N SER A 102 8.70 7.16 -14.64
CA SER A 102 10.14 6.99 -14.89
C SER A 102 10.88 7.45 -13.64
N TYR A 103 11.29 6.51 -12.79
CA TYR A 103 12.20 6.82 -11.70
C TYR A 103 13.52 7.29 -12.29
N HIS A 104 13.90 8.53 -12.03
CA HIS A 104 15.22 9.03 -12.42
C HIS A 104 16.25 8.43 -11.45
N LYS A 105 16.99 7.43 -11.92
CA LYS A 105 18.07 6.81 -11.16
C LYS A 105 19.30 7.72 -11.21
N LEU A 106 19.63 8.33 -10.07
CA LEU A 106 20.79 9.22 -9.97
C LEU A 106 22.09 8.43 -10.22
N GLY A 107 22.95 8.93 -11.11
CA GLY A 107 24.23 8.30 -11.44
C GLY A 107 24.17 7.24 -12.55
N GLN A 108 22.99 6.95 -13.10
CA GLN A 108 22.86 6.13 -14.30
C GLN A 108 22.84 7.06 -15.52
N CYS A 109 23.84 6.95 -16.40
CA CYS A 109 23.77 7.58 -17.72
C CYS A 109 22.63 6.92 -18.51
N ASP A 110 21.71 7.72 -19.05
CA ASP A 110 20.61 7.26 -19.90
C ASP A 110 21.16 6.62 -21.19
N THR A 111 21.68 5.39 -21.12
CA THR A 111 22.18 4.65 -22.28
C THR A 111 21.06 4.03 -23.11
N ASN A 112 19.81 4.11 -22.65
CA ASN A 112 18.65 3.57 -23.33
C ASN A 112 17.95 4.66 -24.15
N ALA A 113 18.68 5.20 -25.13
CA ALA A 113 18.14 6.03 -26.21
C ALA A 113 17.46 5.20 -27.31
N ASN A 114 17.37 3.87 -27.15
CA ASN A 114 16.59 2.99 -28.02
C ASN A 114 15.36 2.52 -27.25
N GLY A 115 14.18 2.86 -27.77
CA GLY A 115 12.86 2.62 -27.20
C GLY A 115 12.43 1.15 -27.15
N GLU A 116 13.27 0.28 -26.61
CA GLU A 116 12.85 -1.04 -26.14
C GLU A 116 12.55 -0.91 -24.65
N GLU A 117 11.31 -0.51 -24.39
CA GLU A 117 10.68 -0.33 -23.09
C GLU A 117 10.46 -1.69 -22.41
N ALA A 118 11.56 -2.37 -22.07
CA ALA A 118 11.48 -3.64 -21.36
C ALA A 118 11.16 -3.40 -19.87
N GLU A 119 10.17 -4.13 -19.38
CA GLU A 119 9.91 -4.28 -17.96
C GLU A 119 11.17 -4.82 -17.27
N SER A 120 11.77 -4.01 -16.40
CA SER A 120 12.93 -4.38 -15.61
C SER A 120 12.55 -4.46 -14.14
N PHE A 121 13.21 -5.32 -13.38
CA PHE A 121 13.02 -5.44 -11.94
C PHE A 121 14.25 -4.90 -11.25
N ASP A 122 14.05 -3.90 -10.38
CA ASP A 122 15.12 -3.32 -9.57
C ASP A 122 14.86 -3.62 -8.09
N PRO A 123 15.70 -4.43 -7.42
CA PRO A 123 15.49 -4.78 -6.02
C PRO A 123 15.60 -3.59 -5.06
N GLU A 124 16.23 -2.49 -5.47
CA GLU A 124 16.38 -1.28 -4.63
C GLU A 124 15.16 -0.36 -4.70
N ILE A 125 14.23 -0.60 -5.63
CA ILE A 125 13.02 0.21 -5.80
C ILE A 125 11.82 -0.46 -5.13
N PHE A 126 11.01 0.36 -4.46
CA PHE A 126 9.75 -0.05 -3.88
C PHE A 126 8.63 0.90 -4.31
N ASP A 127 7.77 0.43 -5.22
CA ASP A 127 6.62 1.15 -5.75
C ASP A 127 5.31 0.37 -5.51
N ASP A 128 4.48 0.88 -4.61
CA ASP A 128 3.16 0.36 -4.27
C ASP A 128 2.01 1.19 -4.88
N GLY A 129 2.28 2.06 -5.86
CA GLY A 129 1.26 2.90 -6.51
C GLY A 129 0.12 2.10 -7.17
N ASP A 130 0.44 0.92 -7.71
CA ASP A 130 -0.52 -0.02 -8.29
C ASP A 130 -1.53 -0.56 -7.26
N PHE A 131 -1.14 -0.64 -5.99
CA PHE A 131 -2.02 -1.07 -4.90
C PHE A 131 -3.07 0.01 -4.61
N TYR A 132 -2.63 1.26 -4.43
CA TYR A 132 -3.55 2.37 -4.13
C TYR A 132 -4.48 2.69 -5.29
N SER A 133 -4.00 2.60 -6.54
CA SER A 133 -4.85 2.81 -7.71
C SER A 133 -5.97 1.78 -7.81
N ARG A 134 -5.67 0.49 -7.55
CA ARG A 134 -6.68 -0.58 -7.48
C ARG A 134 -7.66 -0.38 -6.32
N ALA A 135 -7.17 -0.07 -5.12
CA ALA A 135 -8.01 0.19 -3.95
C ALA A 135 -8.97 1.37 -4.19
N LEU A 136 -8.48 2.44 -4.83
CA LEU A 136 -9.29 3.59 -5.23
C LEU A 136 -10.34 3.18 -6.28
N GLU A 137 -9.94 2.41 -7.29
CA GLU A 137 -10.86 1.93 -8.32
C GLU A 137 -11.99 1.09 -7.72
N GLU A 138 -11.67 0.19 -6.79
CA GLU A 138 -12.65 -0.62 -6.07
C GLU A 138 -13.57 0.23 -5.18
N MET A 139 -13.03 1.22 -4.46
CA MET A 139 -13.84 2.16 -3.69
C MET A 139 -14.78 2.97 -4.58
N VAL A 140 -14.33 3.41 -5.75
CA VAL A 140 -15.16 4.13 -6.72
C VAL A 140 -16.22 3.21 -7.32
N LYS A 141 -15.86 2.00 -7.73
CA LYS A 141 -16.79 0.98 -8.26
C LYS A 141 -17.87 0.61 -7.25
N SER A 142 -17.52 0.40 -5.99
CA SER A 142 -18.47 0.10 -4.92
C SER A 142 -19.44 1.24 -4.65
N LYS A 143 -18.97 2.51 -4.65
CA LYS A 143 -19.85 3.69 -4.55
C LYS A 143 -20.78 3.84 -5.77
N ILE A 144 -20.27 3.55 -6.96
CA ILE A 144 -21.01 3.63 -8.23
C ILE A 144 -22.10 2.57 -8.31
N SER A 145 -21.80 1.33 -7.89
CA SER A 145 -22.79 0.23 -7.86
C SER A 145 -23.97 0.49 -6.92
N PHE A 146 -23.85 1.48 -6.03
CA PHE A 146 -24.88 1.85 -5.07
C PHE A 146 -25.78 3.01 -5.54
N SER A 147 -25.37 3.80 -6.53
CA SER A 147 -26.28 4.80 -7.09
C SER A 147 -27.32 4.11 -7.97
N ASP A 148 -28.59 4.30 -7.61
CA ASP A 148 -29.76 3.71 -8.25
C ASP A 148 -29.93 4.20 -9.72
N ASP A 149 -29.39 5.38 -10.03
CA ASP A 149 -29.47 5.98 -11.36
C ASP A 149 -28.25 5.62 -12.22
N MET A 150 -28.43 4.68 -13.15
CA MET A 150 -27.42 4.27 -14.15
C MET A 150 -26.89 5.43 -15.00
N MET A 151 -27.68 6.49 -15.17
CA MET A 151 -27.28 7.66 -15.94
C MET A 151 -26.25 8.51 -15.20
N ASP A 152 -26.35 8.61 -13.88
CA ASP A 152 -25.41 9.40 -13.06
C ASP A 152 -24.07 8.69 -12.87
N VAL A 153 -24.09 7.36 -12.83
CA VAL A 153 -22.88 6.53 -12.94
C VAL A 153 -22.13 6.82 -14.24
N SER A 154 -22.86 6.80 -15.36
CA SER A 154 -22.28 7.01 -16.68
C SER A 154 -21.69 8.41 -16.83
N LYS A 155 -22.38 9.44 -16.33
CA LYS A 155 -21.89 10.83 -16.31
C LYS A 155 -20.60 10.97 -15.49
N LYS A 156 -20.56 10.41 -14.27
CA LYS A 156 -19.36 10.46 -13.40
C LYS A 156 -18.18 9.71 -14.02
N TRP A 157 -18.42 8.57 -14.65
CA TRP A 157 -17.38 7.83 -15.37
C TRP A 157 -16.81 8.64 -16.53
N ILE A 158 -17.66 9.30 -17.33
CA ILE A 158 -17.25 10.21 -18.41
C ILE A 158 -16.41 11.37 -17.86
N GLU A 159 -16.79 11.94 -16.71
CA GLU A 159 -16.04 13.02 -16.06
C GLU A 159 -14.64 12.56 -15.61
N ILE A 160 -14.55 11.40 -14.95
CA ILE A 160 -13.27 10.77 -14.57
C ILE A 160 -12.39 10.54 -15.79
N GLN A 161 -12.96 10.06 -16.90
CA GLN A 161 -12.23 9.85 -18.16
C GLN A 161 -11.71 11.18 -18.74
N LYS A 162 -12.50 12.25 -18.69
CA LYS A 162 -12.07 13.60 -19.11
C LYS A 162 -10.92 14.13 -18.25
N LEU A 163 -10.98 13.94 -16.92
CA LEU A 163 -9.91 14.35 -16.00
C LEU A 163 -8.60 13.60 -16.27
N ARG A 164 -8.66 12.28 -16.51
CA ARG A 164 -7.50 11.46 -16.89
C ARG A 164 -6.83 11.93 -18.18
N LYS A 165 -7.61 12.30 -19.20
CA LYS A 165 -7.08 12.87 -20.45
C LYS A 165 -6.38 14.21 -20.25
N LYS A 166 -6.88 15.07 -19.34
CA LYS A 166 -6.23 16.35 -19.01
C LYS A 166 -4.90 16.15 -18.28
N ALA A 167 -4.83 15.22 -17.33
CA ALA A 167 -3.62 14.94 -16.55
C ALA A 167 -2.48 14.35 -17.40
N LYS A 168 -2.80 13.55 -18.43
CA LYS A 168 -1.81 12.94 -19.34
C LYS A 168 -1.34 13.86 -20.46
N ARG A 169 -1.83 15.10 -20.56
CA ARG A 169 -1.40 16.02 -21.61
C ARG A 169 0.03 16.48 -21.31
N LYS A 170 1.00 15.96 -22.05
CA LYS A 170 2.42 16.37 -21.98
C LYS A 170 2.54 17.80 -22.51
N VAL A 171 2.39 18.78 -21.61
CA VAL A 171 2.57 20.20 -21.93
C VAL A 171 4.03 20.56 -21.68
N ASP A 172 4.71 21.13 -22.69
CA ASP A 172 6.04 21.70 -22.54
C ASP A 172 5.95 22.97 -21.67
N THR A 173 6.09 22.81 -20.35
CA THR A 173 6.02 23.92 -19.39
C THR A 173 7.17 24.92 -19.56
N ARG A 174 8.29 24.51 -20.18
CA ARG A 174 9.45 25.36 -20.51
C ARG A 174 9.23 26.21 -21.77
N ALA A 175 8.28 25.85 -22.63
CA ALA A 175 7.90 26.68 -23.76
C ALA A 175 7.20 27.98 -23.33
N SER A 176 6.62 28.01 -22.11
CA SER A 176 6.04 29.23 -21.55
C SER A 176 7.11 30.16 -20.96
N LYS A 177 6.91 31.48 -21.10
CA LYS A 177 7.78 32.53 -20.52
C LYS A 177 9.26 32.45 -20.93
N GLY A 178 9.57 32.00 -22.15
CA GLY A 178 10.91 32.13 -22.73
C GLY A 178 11.99 31.23 -22.11
N ARG A 179 11.62 30.18 -21.35
CA ARG A 179 12.59 29.21 -20.76
C ARG A 179 13.13 28.19 -21.77
N LYS A 180 12.71 28.32 -23.04
CA LYS A 180 13.15 27.56 -24.20
C LYS A 180 13.40 28.57 -25.33
N LEU A 181 14.59 28.52 -25.93
CA LEU A 181 14.94 29.35 -27.08
C LEU A 181 14.04 28.96 -28.26
N LYS A 182 13.33 29.94 -28.81
CA LYS A 182 12.59 29.81 -30.05
C LYS A 182 13.34 30.57 -31.13
N TYR A 183 13.75 29.86 -32.18
CA TYR A 183 14.33 30.46 -33.38
C TYR A 183 13.18 30.89 -34.29
N GLU A 184 12.59 32.05 -34.00
CA GLU A 184 11.65 32.71 -34.90
C GLU A 184 12.43 33.81 -35.64
N ILE A 185 12.41 33.77 -36.97
CA ILE A 185 12.98 34.82 -37.81
C ILE A 185 12.10 36.05 -37.60
N ARG A 186 12.62 37.04 -36.88
CA ARG A 186 11.95 38.34 -36.72
C ARG A 186 12.37 39.26 -37.86
N GLU A 187 11.41 40.02 -38.37
CA GLU A 187 11.70 41.17 -39.21
C GLU A 187 12.57 42.17 -38.43
N SER A 188 13.49 42.84 -39.13
CA SER A 188 14.44 43.75 -38.52
C SER A 188 13.70 44.85 -37.76
N VAL A 189 13.96 44.96 -36.46
CA VAL A 189 13.50 46.10 -35.66
C VAL A 189 14.24 47.33 -36.15
N THR A 190 13.50 48.30 -36.69
CA THR A 190 14.01 49.63 -37.08
C THR A 190 14.17 50.50 -35.84
#